data_AF-A0A829HB00-F1
#
_entry.id   AF-A0A829HB00-F1
#
_cell.length_a   1.000
_cell.length_b   1.000
_cell.length_c   1.000
_cell.angle_alpha   90.00
_cell.angle_beta   90.00
_cell.angle_gamma   90.00
#
_symmetry.space_group_name_H-M   'P 1'
#
loop_
_entity.id
_entity.type
_entity.pdbx_description
1 polymer ?
#
loop_
_entity_poly.entity_id
_entity_poly.type
_entity_poly.pdbx_seq_one_letter_code
_entity_poly.pdbx_strand_id
1 'polypeptide(L)'
;DCLHQIPTINKDDIKTIEDHFKGLTNLARTNHLPLDASDKVVGVLYGTHNDLSTMYRAIEHDGINVFAGEELFYHITGIHGLYQGLIESARRAAENSEMQESIQKLIKEVESGINSHKDLYGLQ
;
A
#
# COMPACT_ATOMS: atom_id res chain seq x y z
N ASP A 1 3.34 -14.40 16.15
CA ASP A 1 3.23 -14.65 14.69
C ASP A 1 1.85 -14.23 14.18
N CYS A 2 1.67 -12.93 13.96
CA CYS A 2 0.50 -12.40 13.27
C CYS A 2 0.97 -11.98 11.88
N LEU A 3 0.65 -12.78 10.85
CA LEU A 3 0.84 -12.43 9.45
C LEU A 3 0.01 -11.17 9.15
N HIS A 4 0.65 -10.00 9.23
CA HIS A 4 0.08 -8.74 8.79
C HIS A 4 0.03 -8.78 7.25
N GLN A 5 -1.06 -9.32 6.71
CA GLN A 5 -1.35 -9.19 5.29
C GLN A 5 -1.59 -7.73 4.96
N ILE A 6 -1.05 -7.26 3.85
CA ILE A 6 -1.22 -5.90 3.35
C ILE A 6 -2.68 -5.71 2.87
N PRO A 7 -3.54 -4.96 3.59
CA PRO A 7 -4.95 -4.83 3.25
C PRO A 7 -5.21 -3.57 2.40
N THR A 8 -4.21 -3.10 1.64
CA THR A 8 -4.31 -1.82 0.90
C THR A 8 -5.40 -1.81 -0.17
N ILE A 9 -5.91 -2.97 -0.56
CA ILE A 9 -6.96 -3.14 -1.56
C ILE A 9 -8.13 -3.89 -0.91
N ASN A 10 -9.31 -3.25 -0.89
CA ASN A 10 -10.54 -3.92 -0.52
C ASN A 10 -11.04 -4.77 -1.70
N LYS A 11 -11.89 -5.76 -1.45
CA LYS A 11 -12.42 -6.68 -2.48
C LYS A 11 -13.04 -5.95 -3.68
N ASP A 12 -13.63 -4.78 -3.45
CA ASP A 12 -14.30 -3.98 -4.48
C ASP A 12 -13.31 -3.22 -5.40
N ASP A 13 -12.09 -2.90 -4.92
CA ASP A 13 -11.05 -2.24 -5.71
C ASP A 13 -10.41 -3.21 -6.73
N ILE A 14 -10.40 -4.52 -6.41
CA ILE A 14 -9.82 -5.58 -7.26
C ILE A 14 -10.58 -5.69 -8.58
N LYS A 15 -11.91 -5.79 -8.49
CA LYS A 15 -12.76 -5.94 -9.66
C LYS A 15 -12.60 -4.76 -10.61
N THR A 16 -12.40 -3.55 -10.06
CA THR A 16 -12.16 -2.33 -10.84
C THR A 16 -10.80 -2.38 -11.57
N ILE A 17 -9.77 -2.95 -10.94
CA ILE A 17 -8.45 -3.14 -11.55
C ILE A 17 -8.50 -4.21 -12.64
N GLU A 18 -9.09 -5.37 -12.35
CA GLU A 18 -9.30 -6.45 -13.33
C GLU A 18 -10.10 -5.97 -14.55
N ASP A 19 -11.19 -5.24 -14.32
CA ASP A 19 -12.03 -4.69 -15.39
C ASP A 19 -11.27 -3.65 -16.24
N HIS A 20 -10.41 -2.82 -15.63
CA HIS A 20 -9.54 -1.91 -16.38
C HIS A 20 -8.49 -2.65 -17.22
N PHE A 21 -7.80 -3.65 -16.66
CA PHE A 21 -6.83 -4.45 -17.41
C PHE A 21 -7.49 -5.25 -18.53
N LYS A 22 -8.70 -5.76 -18.31
CA LYS A 22 -9.52 -6.42 -19.33
C LYS A 22 -9.95 -5.45 -20.43
N GLY A 23 -10.36 -4.24 -20.05
CA GLY A 23 -10.68 -3.15 -20.98
C GLY A 23 -9.49 -2.78 -21.87
N LEU A 24 -8.31 -2.60 -21.28
CA LEU A 24 -7.06 -2.32 -21.99
C LEU A 24 -6.65 -3.47 -22.92
N THR A 25 -6.76 -4.72 -22.46
CA THR A 25 -6.48 -5.92 -23.29
C THR A 25 -7.42 -5.98 -24.50
N ASN A 26 -8.71 -5.70 -24.31
CA ASN A 26 -9.70 -5.69 -25.39
C ASN A 26 -9.44 -4.55 -26.39
N LEU A 27 -9.04 -3.38 -25.91
CA LEU A 27 -8.63 -2.25 -26.74
C LEU A 27 -7.37 -2.56 -27.56
N ALA A 28 -6.35 -3.16 -26.96
CA ALA A 28 -5.12 -3.54 -27.66
C ALA A 28 -5.39 -4.61 -28.73
N ARG A 29 -6.20 -5.62 -28.42
CA ARG A 29 -6.63 -6.65 -29.38
C ARG A 29 -7.38 -6.04 -30.57
N THR A 30 -8.25 -5.05 -30.30
CA THR A 30 -9.00 -4.35 -31.36
C THR A 30 -8.08 -3.49 -32.23
N ASN A 31 -7.02 -2.94 -31.65
CA ASN A 31 -6.05 -2.07 -32.34
C ASN A 31 -4.81 -2.82 -32.86
N HIS A 32 -4.79 -4.17 -32.81
CA HIS A 32 -3.64 -5.01 -33.20
C HIS A 32 -2.31 -4.62 -32.52
N LEU A 33 -2.39 -4.07 -31.31
CA LEU A 33 -1.21 -3.80 -30.50
C LEU A 33 -0.76 -5.10 -29.84
N PRO A 34 0.52 -5.51 -30.00
CA PRO A 34 1.04 -6.67 -29.30
C PRO A 34 1.16 -6.33 -27.81
N LEU A 35 0.18 -6.75 -27.02
CA LEU A 35 0.30 -6.81 -25.56
C LEU A 35 0.51 -8.27 -25.18
N ASP A 36 1.66 -8.58 -24.60
CA ASP A 36 1.97 -9.89 -24.04
C ASP A 36 1.65 -9.90 -22.53
N ALA A 37 1.55 -11.08 -21.92
CA ALA A 37 1.26 -11.21 -20.48
C ALA A 37 2.32 -10.49 -19.61
N SER A 38 3.54 -10.32 -20.12
CA SER A 38 4.61 -9.54 -19.49
C SER A 38 4.31 -8.05 -19.37
N ASP A 39 3.38 -7.50 -20.16
CA ASP A 39 3.05 -6.08 -20.16
C ASP A 39 2.07 -5.69 -19.03
N LYS A 40 1.56 -6.68 -18.29
CA LYS A 40 0.64 -6.48 -17.18
C LYS A 40 1.40 -6.64 -15.87
N VAL A 41 1.68 -5.50 -15.24
CA VAL A 41 2.37 -5.43 -13.96
C VAL A 41 1.50 -4.70 -12.95
N VAL A 42 1.38 -5.26 -11.76
CA VAL A 42 0.79 -4.62 -10.58
C VAL A 42 1.88 -4.42 -9.53
N GLY A 43 2.10 -3.18 -9.14
CA GLY A 43 3.09 -2.82 -8.13
C GLY A 43 2.46 -2.54 -6.77
N VAL A 44 2.94 -3.21 -5.74
CA VAL A 44 2.65 -2.89 -4.33
C VAL A 44 3.82 -2.07 -3.78
N LEU A 45 3.54 -0.84 -3.34
CA LEU A 45 4.58 0.13 -2.98
C LEU A 45 5.39 -0.24 -1.72
N TYR A 46 4.90 -1.15 -0.88
CA TYR A 46 5.54 -1.49 0.38
C TYR A 46 5.39 -2.97 0.75
N GLY A 47 6.21 -3.41 1.71
CA GLY A 47 6.23 -4.79 2.20
C GLY A 47 7.00 -5.72 1.27
N THR A 48 6.80 -7.02 1.45
CA THR A 48 7.43 -8.07 0.65
C THR A 48 6.39 -8.89 -0.09
N HIS A 49 6.84 -9.64 -1.09
CA HIS A 49 5.98 -10.56 -1.83
C HIS A 49 5.28 -11.61 -0.92
N ASN A 50 5.89 -11.95 0.22
CA ASN A 50 5.28 -12.87 1.18
C ASN A 50 4.13 -12.24 1.97
N ASP A 51 4.11 -10.91 2.08
CA ASP A 51 3.07 -10.15 2.78
C ASP A 51 1.81 -9.91 1.91
N LEU A 52 1.86 -10.35 0.65
CA LEU A 52 0.75 -10.29 -0.28
C LEU A 52 -0.43 -11.12 0.24
N SER A 53 -1.59 -10.46 0.34
CA SER A 53 -2.85 -11.10 0.68
C SER A 53 -3.28 -12.08 -0.41
N THR A 54 -4.23 -12.97 -0.09
CA THR A 54 -4.83 -13.92 -1.03
C THR A 54 -5.37 -13.24 -2.31
N MET A 55 -5.71 -11.96 -2.22
CA MET A 55 -6.24 -11.16 -3.32
C MET A 55 -5.19 -10.88 -4.40
N TYR A 56 -3.98 -10.46 -4.00
CA TYR A 56 -2.88 -10.24 -4.96
C TYR A 56 -2.42 -11.55 -5.61
N ARG A 57 -2.50 -12.66 -4.87
CA ARG A 57 -2.19 -13.99 -5.41
C ARG A 57 -3.20 -14.46 -6.47
N ALA A 58 -4.46 -14.02 -6.38
CA ALA A 58 -5.46 -14.30 -7.41
C ALA A 58 -5.14 -13.55 -8.71
N ILE A 59 -4.70 -12.28 -8.60
CA ILE A 59 -4.25 -11.47 -9.74
C ILE A 59 -3.04 -12.12 -10.45
N GLU A 60 -2.09 -12.68 -9.70
CA GLU A 60 -0.97 -13.42 -10.27
C GLU A 60 -1.41 -14.66 -11.06
N HIS A 61 -2.38 -15.40 -10.53
CA HIS A 61 -2.93 -16.58 -11.20
C HIS A 61 -3.59 -16.24 -12.55
N ASP A 62 -4.08 -15.02 -12.71
CA ASP A 62 -4.65 -14.51 -13.97
C ASP A 62 -3.58 -14.06 -14.99
N GLY A 63 -2.30 -14.31 -14.70
CA GLY A 63 -1.17 -14.06 -15.60
C GLY A 63 -0.67 -12.62 -15.57
N ILE A 64 -0.86 -11.92 -14.45
CA ILE A 64 -0.40 -10.56 -14.20
C ILE A 64 0.79 -10.61 -13.23
N ASN A 65 1.91 -9.98 -13.55
CA ASN A 65 3.07 -9.97 -12.66
C ASN A 65 2.83 -9.03 -11.47
N VAL A 66 3.04 -9.50 -10.24
CA VAL A 66 2.91 -8.67 -9.03
C VAL A 66 4.27 -8.49 -8.36
N PHE A 67 4.72 -7.24 -8.24
CA PHE A 67 5.95 -6.89 -7.53
C PHE A 67 5.66 -6.08 -6.27
N ALA A 68 6.35 -6.36 -5.17
CA ALA A 68 6.15 -5.69 -3.90
C ALA A 68 7.44 -5.07 -3.34
N GLY A 69 7.34 -3.83 -2.84
CA GLY A 69 8.44 -3.14 -2.17
C GLY A 69 9.71 -3.10 -3.02
N GLU A 70 10.81 -3.64 -2.49
CA GLU A 70 12.12 -3.66 -3.16
C GLU A 70 12.06 -4.25 -4.58
N GLU A 71 11.27 -5.31 -4.80
CA GLU A 71 11.15 -5.95 -6.12
C GLU A 71 10.53 -5.01 -7.15
N LEU A 72 9.52 -4.22 -6.74
CA LEU A 72 8.89 -3.23 -7.62
C LEU A 72 9.86 -2.11 -7.99
N PHE A 73 10.52 -1.53 -6.99
CA PHE A 73 11.46 -0.43 -7.22
C PHE A 73 12.66 -0.88 -8.04
N TYR A 74 13.17 -2.10 -7.81
CA TYR A 74 14.22 -2.68 -8.62
C TYR A 74 13.73 -2.94 -10.06
N HIS A 75 12.52 -3.45 -10.24
CA HIS A 75 11.95 -3.69 -11.57
C HIS A 75 11.80 -2.39 -12.39
N ILE A 76 11.42 -1.29 -11.76
CA ILE A 76 11.24 0.01 -12.43
C ILE A 76 12.58 0.70 -12.69
N THR A 77 13.51 0.63 -11.75
CA THR A 77 14.71 1.49 -11.75
C THR A 77 16.02 0.76 -12.04
N GLY A 78 16.07 -0.55 -11.84
CA GLY A 78 17.29 -1.37 -11.90
C GLY A 78 18.27 -1.13 -10.76
N ILE A 79 17.91 -0.33 -9.74
CA ILE A 79 18.81 0.08 -8.65
C ILE A 79 18.47 -0.71 -7.38
N HIS A 80 19.41 -1.53 -6.92
CA HIS A 80 19.29 -2.19 -5.62
C HIS A 80 19.45 -1.20 -4.47
N GLY A 81 18.65 -1.39 -3.41
CA GLY A 81 18.75 -0.61 -2.17
C GLY A 81 18.07 0.76 -2.24
N LEU A 82 17.48 1.13 -3.39
CA LEU A 82 16.71 2.37 -3.53
C LEU A 82 15.53 2.39 -2.54
N TYR A 83 14.76 1.31 -2.48
CA TYR A 83 13.58 1.23 -1.61
C TYR A 83 13.98 1.33 -0.13
N GLN A 84 15.04 0.65 0.30
CA GLN A 84 15.61 0.83 1.65
C GLN A 84 16.07 2.26 1.92
N GLY A 85 16.73 2.90 0.94
CA GLY A 85 17.17 4.30 1.04
C GLY A 85 16.00 5.27 1.18
N LEU A 86 14.87 5.01 0.52
CA LEU A 86 13.63 5.79 0.67
C LEU A 86 13.04 5.63 2.06
N ILE A 87 12.95 4.40 2.59
CA ILE A 87 12.47 4.13 3.94
C ILE A 87 13.32 4.86 4.97
N GLU A 88 14.65 4.75 4.87
CA GLU A 88 15.58 5.37 5.81
C GLU A 88 15.51 6.90 5.75
N SER A 89 15.37 7.47 4.55
CA SER A 89 15.21 8.92 4.37
C SER A 89 13.90 9.42 4.98
N ALA A 90 12.81 8.68 4.78
CA ALA A 90 11.51 9.00 5.39
C ALA A 90 11.57 8.89 6.92
N ARG A 91 12.22 7.85 7.46
CA ARG A 91 12.44 7.67 8.90
C ARG A 91 13.20 8.85 9.50
N ARG A 92 14.31 9.25 8.87
CA ARG A 92 15.09 10.42 9.30
C ARG A 92 14.29 11.71 9.24
N ALA A 93 13.50 11.92 8.19
CA ALA A 93 12.64 13.10 8.09
C ALA A 93 11.60 13.13 9.23
N ALA A 94 11.02 11.99 9.59
CA ALA A 94 10.09 11.87 10.71
C ALA A 94 10.76 12.12 12.06
N GLU A 95 11.97 11.60 12.28
CA GLU A 95 12.75 11.83 13.52
C GLU A 95 13.15 13.29 13.71
N ASN A 96 13.38 14.01 12.61
CA ASN A 96 13.69 15.44 12.65
C ASN A 96 12.43 16.32 12.73
N SER A 97 11.23 15.74 12.71
CA SER A 97 9.99 16.50 12.88
C SER A 97 9.71 16.68 14.37
N GLU A 98 9.50 17.93 14.81
CA GLU A 98 9.04 18.32 16.16
C GLU A 98 7.59 17.86 16.46
N MET A 99 7.17 16.76 15.87
CA MET A 99 5.80 16.25 15.93
C MET A 99 5.48 15.60 17.29
N GLN A 100 6.50 15.19 18.05
CA GLN A 100 6.33 14.60 19.38
C GLN A 100 5.64 15.57 20.35
N GLU A 101 6.05 16.84 20.38
CA GLU A 101 5.43 17.84 21.27
C GLU A 101 3.98 18.13 20.89
N SER A 102 3.69 18.18 19.59
CA SER A 102 2.33 18.40 19.07
C SER A 102 1.41 17.22 19.39
N ILE A 103 1.89 15.98 19.28
CA ILE A 103 1.13 14.77 19.66
C ILE A 103 0.88 14.74 21.16
N GLN A 104 1.88 15.04 21.99
CA GLN A 104 1.72 15.09 23.44
C GLN A 104 0.70 16.16 23.87
N LYS A 105 0.70 17.31 23.19
CA LYS A 105 -0.29 18.36 23.43
C LYS A 105 -1.70 17.91 23.05
N LEU A 106 -1.87 17.28 21.88
CA LEU A 106 -3.16 16.73 21.44
C LEU A 106 -3.69 15.67 22.41
N ILE A 107 -2.84 14.74 22.88
CA ILE A 107 -3.23 13.73 23.87
C ILE A 107 -3.76 14.40 25.15
N LYS A 108 -3.04 15.39 25.67
CA LYS A 108 -3.47 16.14 26.87
C LYS A 108 -4.78 16.89 26.67
N GLU A 109 -4.97 17.51 25.50
CA GLU A 109 -6.23 18.21 25.17
C GLU A 109 -7.41 17.24 25.09
N VAL A 110 -7.23 16.07 24.48
CA VAL A 110 -8.25 15.01 24.42
C VAL A 110 -8.55 14.46 25.81
N GLU A 111 -7.54 14.15 26.61
CA GLU A 111 -7.71 13.68 27.99
C GLU A 111 -8.44 14.70 28.86
N SER A 112 -8.08 15.99 28.74
CA SER A 112 -8.76 17.07 29.46
C SER A 112 -10.21 17.22 29.01
N GLY A 113 -10.48 17.10 27.71
CA GLY A 113 -11.83 17.18 27.15
C GLY A 113 -12.73 16.04 27.63
N ILE A 114 -12.20 14.81 27.66
CA ILE A 114 -12.89 13.62 28.17
C ILE A 114 -13.15 13.76 29.68
N ASN A 115 -12.14 14.15 30.46
CA ASN A 115 -12.29 14.32 31.91
C ASN A 115 -13.28 15.42 32.30
N SER A 116 -13.43 16.44 31.46
CA SER A 116 -14.39 17.53 31.68
C SER A 116 -15.82 17.15 31.29
N HIS A 117 -16.01 16.07 30.52
CA HIS A 117 -17.30 15.58 30.04
C HIS A 117 -17.44 14.06 30.28
N LYS A 118 -17.02 13.59 31.46
CA LYS A 118 -17.04 12.17 31.84
C LYS A 118 -18.42 11.52 31.70
N ASP A 119 -19.45 12.31 31.98
CA ASP A 119 -20.86 11.98 31.84
C ASP A 119 -21.27 11.68 30.39
N LEU A 120 -20.66 12.37 29.41
CA LEU A 120 -20.91 12.14 27.98
C LEU A 120 -20.30 10.82 27.48
N TYR A 121 -19.24 10.34 28.13
CA TYR A 121 -18.51 9.12 27.76
C TYR A 121 -18.78 7.92 28.68
N GLY A 122 -19.69 8.07 29.66
CA GLY A 122 -20.06 6.99 30.58
C GLY A 122 -18.92 6.53 31.51
N LEU A 123 -17.92 7.40 31.73
CA LEU A 123 -16.80 7.13 32.64
C LEU A 123 -17.14 7.67 34.04
N GLN A 124 -16.94 6.85 35.08
CA GLN A 124 -17.12 7.29 36.48
C GLN A 124 -15.95 8.17 36.98
#